data_AF-A0A371D8D7-F1
#
_entry.id   AF-A0A371D8D7-F1
#
_cell.length_a   1.000
_cell.length_b   1.000
_cell.length_c   1.000
_cell.angle_alpha   90.00
_cell.angle_beta   90.00
_cell.angle_gamma   90.00
#
_symmetry.space_group_name_H-M   'P 1'
#
loop_
_entity.id
_entity.type
_entity.pdbx_description
1 polymer ?
#
loop_
_entity_poly.entity_id
_entity_poly.type
_entity_poly.pdbx_seq_one_letter_code
_entity_poly.pdbx_strand_id
1 'polypeptide(L)'
;MSTVASTAVAVWRESDLDEFQQICKSKALAQYKLREKDLEGLHFWTTKKTTSMGYNVTTHLYSELEVEQRAWERYGGPEAFETFLQKKYDEHLEKPRPRKNFVRPDQYGRGKLKRKAKPAARPPPRTDPYIKRSKALWNIHDSMPTWLWKALNETLDFNDTSAALRSANGTKKVKPQFDTDKKRETALLIASQTLPMLKSREYALRPEDTLPASPTVDALRAVLSDAPELPQAAGADAQGLDVHQRPSTGNPGRVEYVYEWDDEYLDRLWYAIACVVRERGAEGWAAARWEVYDTCAETIRGFGFHSTGEKGEGIWSDPAAKWLEGGFASSGFKREAITRVQVAMLL
;
A
#
# COMPACT_ATOMS: atom_id res chain seq x y z
N MET A 1 11.60 43.94 62.75
CA MET A 1 10.66 43.67 61.64
C MET A 1 11.11 42.37 60.99
N SER A 2 10.50 41.24 61.38
CA SER A 2 10.88 39.92 60.90
C SER A 2 10.05 39.58 59.65
N THR A 3 10.72 39.51 58.51
CA THR A 3 10.14 39.11 57.23
C THR A 3 9.85 37.61 57.28
N VAL A 4 8.57 37.25 57.39
CA VAL A 4 8.11 35.85 57.27
C VAL A 4 8.23 35.47 55.80
N ALA A 5 9.22 34.64 55.47
CA ALA A 5 9.38 34.07 54.14
C ALA A 5 8.22 33.11 53.89
N SER A 6 7.24 33.56 53.11
CA SER A 6 6.16 32.73 52.60
C SER A 6 6.76 31.68 51.67
N THR A 7 7.00 30.47 52.18
CA THR A 7 7.30 29.27 51.38
C THR A 7 6.13 29.02 50.45
N ALA A 8 6.24 29.54 49.22
CA ALA A 8 5.34 29.19 48.13
C ALA A 8 5.44 27.68 47.94
N VAL A 9 4.38 26.96 48.30
CA VAL A 9 4.25 25.53 48.04
C VAL A 9 4.35 25.38 46.53
N ALA A 10 5.42 24.75 46.04
CA ALA A 10 5.59 24.52 44.62
C ALA A 10 4.40 23.69 44.13
N VAL A 11 3.54 24.30 43.31
CA VAL A 11 2.38 23.64 42.74
C VAL A 11 2.88 22.75 41.61
N TRP A 12 3.29 21.53 41.95
CA TRP A 12 3.58 20.50 40.96
C TRP A 12 2.28 20.00 40.34
N ARG A 13 2.37 19.48 39.11
CA ARG A 13 1.23 18.82 38.47
C ARG A 13 0.74 17.64 39.32
N GLU A 14 -0.54 17.32 39.21
CA GLU A 14 -1.10 16.11 39.81
C GLU A 14 -0.51 14.85 39.16
N SER A 15 -0.40 13.78 39.95
CA SER A 15 0.05 12.47 39.47
C SER A 15 -1.04 11.78 38.66
N ASP A 16 -0.64 11.01 37.65
CA ASP A 16 -1.53 10.13 36.88
C ASP A 16 -1.70 8.74 37.56
N LEU A 17 -1.06 8.50 38.70
CA LEU A 17 -1.14 7.23 39.44
C LEU A 17 -2.45 7.13 40.23
N ASP A 18 -2.96 5.91 40.34
CA ASP A 18 -4.08 5.60 41.24
C ASP A 18 -3.59 5.61 42.70
N GLU A 19 -4.37 6.22 43.60
CA GLU A 19 -4.05 6.36 45.03
C GLU A 19 -3.85 4.99 45.72
N PHE A 20 -4.50 3.95 45.23
CA PHE A 20 -4.41 2.60 45.78
C PHE A 20 -3.31 1.75 45.13
N GLN A 21 -2.58 2.29 44.14
CA GLN A 21 -1.51 1.56 43.48
C GLN A 21 -0.31 1.40 44.42
N GLN A 22 0.13 0.15 44.59
CA GLN A 22 1.24 -0.20 45.47
C GLN A 22 2.44 -0.73 44.70
N ILE A 23 3.64 -0.37 45.16
CA ILE A 23 4.92 -0.80 44.59
C ILE A 23 5.81 -1.43 45.67
N CYS A 24 6.50 -2.53 45.32
CA CYS A 24 7.43 -3.15 46.26
C CYS A 24 8.75 -2.36 46.37
N LYS A 25 9.40 -2.41 47.55
CA LYS A 25 10.67 -1.69 47.83
C LYS A 25 11.69 -1.78 46.70
N SER A 26 11.96 -2.99 46.21
CA SER A 26 12.97 -3.23 45.17
C SER A 26 12.60 -2.59 43.84
N LYS A 27 11.31 -2.58 43.47
CA LYS A 27 10.82 -1.88 42.27
C LYS A 27 10.85 -0.36 42.46
N ALA A 28 10.47 0.17 43.61
CA ALA A 28 10.51 1.60 43.89
C ALA A 28 11.93 2.17 43.70
N LEU A 29 12.92 1.55 44.33
CA LEU A 29 14.33 1.93 44.18
C LEU A 29 14.81 1.82 42.72
N ALA A 30 14.44 0.74 42.02
CA ALA A 30 14.90 0.50 40.65
C ALA A 30 14.21 1.37 39.59
N GLN A 31 12.90 1.58 39.68
CA GLN A 31 12.09 2.32 38.70
C GLN A 31 12.24 3.83 38.89
N TYR A 32 12.09 4.32 40.11
CA TYR A 32 12.15 5.75 40.44
C TYR A 32 13.58 6.24 40.75
N LYS A 33 14.58 5.36 40.66
CA LYS A 33 16.00 5.66 40.91
C LYS A 33 16.23 6.32 42.28
N LEU A 34 15.50 5.83 43.28
CA LEU A 34 15.62 6.26 44.67
C LEU A 34 16.67 5.43 45.43
N ARG A 35 17.11 5.95 46.57
CA ARG A 35 17.94 5.29 47.58
C ARG A 35 17.06 4.90 48.77
N GLU A 36 17.53 3.97 49.60
CA GLU A 36 16.75 3.52 50.75
C GLU A 36 16.38 4.66 51.71
N LYS A 37 17.30 5.62 51.89
CA LYS A 37 17.07 6.82 52.69
C LYS A 37 15.93 7.69 52.19
N ASP A 38 15.66 7.70 50.88
CA ASP A 38 14.56 8.49 50.35
C ASP A 38 13.21 7.87 50.73
N LEU A 39 13.15 6.56 51.01
CA LEU A 39 11.94 5.86 51.44
C LEU A 39 11.71 5.95 52.96
N GLU A 40 12.65 6.53 53.71
CA GLU A 40 12.50 6.70 55.15
C GLU A 40 11.31 7.63 55.46
N GLY A 41 10.47 7.20 56.39
CA GLY A 41 9.25 7.90 56.78
C GLY A 41 8.04 7.66 55.89
N LEU A 42 8.18 7.00 54.73
CA LEU A 42 7.02 6.61 53.93
C LEU A 42 6.25 5.47 54.60
N HIS A 43 4.93 5.51 54.52
CA HIS A 43 4.09 4.44 55.04
C HIS A 43 4.24 3.20 54.16
N PHE A 44 4.31 2.02 54.78
CA PHE A 44 4.38 0.77 54.05
C PHE A 44 3.55 -0.33 54.71
N TRP A 45 2.99 -1.18 53.87
CA TRP A 45 2.35 -2.43 54.26
C TRP A 45 3.34 -3.57 54.13
N THR A 46 3.18 -4.58 54.98
CA THR A 46 4.02 -5.77 54.95
C THR A 46 3.18 -6.97 54.53
N THR A 47 3.63 -7.69 53.51
CA THR A 47 2.97 -8.90 53.02
C THR A 47 3.98 -10.04 52.94
N LYS A 48 3.60 -11.24 53.38
CA LYS A 48 4.42 -12.46 53.20
C LYS A 48 4.08 -13.08 51.85
N LYS A 49 5.08 -13.32 51.00
CA LYS A 49 4.93 -14.05 49.74
C LYS A 49 5.82 -15.27 49.74
N THR A 50 5.26 -16.41 49.35
CA THR A 50 6.05 -17.64 49.14
C THR A 50 6.71 -17.56 47.76
N THR A 51 8.03 -17.67 47.73
CA THR A 51 8.81 -17.69 46.48
C THR A 51 8.57 -19.01 45.73
N SER A 52 8.96 -19.07 44.45
CA SER A 52 8.90 -20.32 43.66
C SER A 52 9.71 -21.48 44.27
N MET A 53 10.65 -21.17 45.17
CA MET A 53 11.48 -22.12 45.90
C MET A 53 10.90 -22.49 47.29
N GLY A 54 9.69 -22.05 47.61
CA GLY A 54 9.01 -22.36 48.88
C GLY A 54 9.41 -21.49 50.08
N TYR A 55 10.37 -20.56 49.94
CA TYR A 55 10.74 -19.65 51.01
C TYR A 55 9.70 -18.54 51.19
N ASN A 56 9.30 -18.29 52.44
CA ASN A 56 8.44 -17.16 52.80
C ASN A 56 9.28 -15.88 52.92
N VAL A 57 9.04 -14.93 52.02
CA VAL A 57 9.73 -13.63 52.00
C VAL A 57 8.76 -12.53 52.37
N THR A 58 9.13 -11.77 53.40
CA THR A 58 8.44 -10.56 53.81
C THR A 58 8.74 -9.44 52.80
N THR A 59 7.69 -8.90 52.16
CA THR A 59 7.78 -7.84 51.17
C THR A 59 7.15 -6.56 51.72
N HIS A 60 7.87 -5.44 51.61
CA HIS A 60 7.34 -4.10 51.92
C HIS A 60 6.72 -3.49 50.66
N LEU A 61 5.45 -3.12 50.76
CA LEU A 61 4.66 -2.45 49.73
C LEU A 61 4.45 -0.99 50.15
N TYR A 62 4.79 -0.06 49.28
CA TYR A 62 4.65 1.38 49.47
C TYR A 62 3.53 1.89 48.56
N SER A 63 2.90 3.01 48.92
CA SER A 63 2.06 3.75 47.98
C SER A 63 2.93 4.26 46.82
N GLU A 64 2.58 3.91 45.59
CA GLU A 64 3.38 4.32 44.42
C GLU A 64 3.30 5.83 44.21
N LEU A 65 2.16 6.45 44.57
CA LEU A 65 1.96 7.89 44.54
C LEU A 65 2.95 8.63 45.47
N GLU A 66 3.10 8.17 46.72
CA GLU A 66 4.06 8.76 47.66
C GLU A 66 5.51 8.58 47.20
N VAL A 67 5.83 7.41 46.63
CA VAL A 67 7.15 7.13 46.05
C VAL A 67 7.45 8.07 44.89
N GLU A 68 6.46 8.37 44.04
CA GLU A 68 6.60 9.32 42.95
C GLU A 68 6.82 10.74 43.45
N GLN A 69 6.01 11.21 44.40
CA GLN A 69 6.17 12.54 45.00
C GLN A 69 7.56 12.71 45.63
N ARG A 70 8.04 11.68 46.33
CA ARG A 70 9.40 11.67 46.91
C ARG A 70 10.49 11.68 45.83
N ALA A 71 10.24 11.07 44.67
CA ALA A 71 11.13 11.20 43.51
C ALA A 71 11.10 12.63 42.95
N TRP A 72 9.93 13.25 42.82
CA TRP A 72 9.82 14.64 42.40
C TRP A 72 10.55 15.59 43.35
N GLU A 73 10.38 15.44 44.67
CA GLU A 73 11.13 16.19 45.69
C GLU A 73 12.64 16.05 45.49
N ARG A 74 13.12 14.82 45.31
CA ARG A 74 14.55 14.54 45.14
C ARG A 74 15.15 15.14 43.87
N TYR A 75 14.40 15.15 42.78
CA TYR A 75 14.89 15.58 41.46
C TYR A 75 14.53 17.02 41.10
N GLY A 76 13.82 17.75 41.97
CA GLY A 76 13.47 19.16 41.74
C GLY A 76 12.18 19.36 40.94
N GLY A 77 11.24 18.44 41.06
CA GLY A 77 9.92 18.47 40.43
C GLY A 77 9.72 17.39 39.36
N PRO A 78 8.49 17.27 38.84
CA PRO A 78 8.11 16.25 37.86
C PRO A 78 8.90 16.35 36.55
N GLU A 79 9.07 17.55 36.00
CA GLU A 79 9.77 17.76 34.72
C GLU A 79 11.27 17.41 34.82
N ALA A 80 11.90 17.78 35.94
CA ALA A 80 13.30 17.46 36.21
C ALA A 80 13.50 15.95 36.41
N PHE A 81 12.55 15.28 37.06
CA PHE A 81 12.55 13.82 37.18
C PHE A 81 12.39 13.12 35.82
N GLU A 82 11.47 13.59 34.95
CA GLU A 82 11.31 13.06 33.59
C GLU A 82 12.59 13.21 32.76
N THR A 83 13.21 14.39 32.82
CA THR A 83 14.48 14.67 32.15
C THR A 83 15.58 13.76 32.64
N PHE A 84 15.64 13.51 33.95
CA PHE A 84 16.58 12.58 34.55
C PHE A 84 16.35 11.13 34.09
N LEU A 85 15.11 10.66 34.04
CA LEU A 85 14.78 9.32 33.53
C LEU A 85 15.15 9.17 32.06
N GLN A 86 14.90 10.19 31.23
CA GLN A 86 15.27 10.20 29.82
C GLN A 86 16.80 10.14 29.64
N LYS A 87 17.56 10.94 30.39
CA LYS A 87 19.03 10.87 30.39
C LYS A 87 19.55 9.47 30.74
N LYS A 88 19.01 8.86 31.80
CA LYS A 88 19.38 7.49 32.21
C LYS A 88 19.01 6.43 31.18
N TYR A 89 17.96 6.69 30.41
CA TYR A 89 17.53 5.84 29.30
C TYR A 89 18.48 5.94 28.11
N ASP A 90 18.93 7.15 27.76
CA ASP A 90 19.86 7.36 26.67
C ASP A 90 21.25 6.75 27.01
N GLU A 91 21.74 6.97 28.24
CA GLU A 91 22.94 6.29 28.78
C GLU A 91 22.83 4.75 28.73
N HIS A 92 21.60 4.22 28.77
CA HIS A 92 21.36 2.79 28.67
C HIS A 92 21.45 2.27 27.23
N LEU A 93 20.97 3.06 26.26
CA LEU A 93 21.03 2.74 24.83
C LEU A 93 22.44 2.83 24.26
N GLU A 94 23.28 3.71 24.81
CA GLU A 94 24.69 3.83 24.42
C GLU A 94 25.54 2.62 24.79
N LYS A 95 25.09 1.78 25.74
CA LYS A 95 25.84 0.60 26.15
C LYS A 95 25.78 -0.48 25.07
N PRO A 96 26.91 -0.98 24.56
CA PRO A 96 26.91 -2.09 23.62
C PRO A 96 26.43 -3.36 24.35
N ARG A 97 25.20 -3.79 24.04
CA ARG A 97 24.53 -4.98 24.61
C ARG A 97 24.19 -4.86 26.11
N PRO A 98 23.19 -4.05 26.49
CA PRO A 98 22.75 -3.98 27.87
C PRO A 98 22.22 -5.34 28.34
N ARG A 99 22.77 -5.86 29.46
CA ARG A 99 22.38 -7.17 30.01
C ARG A 99 20.96 -7.22 30.59
N LYS A 100 20.36 -6.08 30.90
CA LYS A 100 19.02 -5.96 31.50
C LYS A 100 18.28 -4.85 30.78
N ASN A 101 16.96 -4.96 30.63
CA ASN A 101 16.15 -3.87 30.10
C ASN A 101 16.18 -2.66 31.05
N PHE A 102 16.10 -1.44 30.51
CA PHE A 102 15.93 -0.26 31.33
C PHE A 102 14.59 -0.30 32.07
N VAL A 103 14.65 -0.33 33.40
CA VAL A 103 13.49 -0.34 34.28
C VAL A 103 13.12 1.10 34.63
N ARG A 104 11.86 1.46 34.38
CA ARG A 104 11.20 2.73 34.72
C ARG A 104 9.72 2.47 35.04
N PRO A 105 9.00 3.41 35.69
CA PRO A 105 7.57 3.25 35.94
C PRO A 105 6.78 3.35 34.62
N ASP A 106 5.64 2.68 34.57
CA ASP A 106 4.87 2.51 33.33
C ASP A 106 4.29 3.84 32.81
N GLN A 107 3.94 4.79 33.70
CA GLN A 107 3.48 6.10 33.28
C GLN A 107 4.56 6.92 32.52
N TYR A 108 5.85 6.59 32.69
CA TYR A 108 6.97 7.23 32.01
C TYR A 108 7.46 6.49 30.74
N GLY A 109 6.67 5.54 30.22
CA GLY A 109 6.99 4.74 29.02
C GLY A 109 7.18 5.54 27.72
N ARG A 110 7.93 4.96 26.74
CA ARG A 110 8.14 5.51 25.38
C ARG A 110 6.79 5.78 24.71
N GLY A 111 6.23 6.98 24.87
CA GLY A 111 4.96 7.37 24.28
C GLY A 111 4.19 8.41 25.09
N LYS A 112 4.25 8.34 26.43
CA LYS A 112 3.54 9.29 27.30
C LYS A 112 4.32 10.58 27.57
N LEU A 113 5.66 10.49 27.65
CA LEU A 113 6.58 11.64 27.76
C LEU A 113 6.62 12.53 26.50
N LYS A 114 6.12 12.04 25.36
CA LYS A 114 5.90 12.83 24.15
C LYS A 114 4.43 13.17 23.98
N ARG A 115 3.75 13.68 25.02
CA ARG A 115 2.60 14.57 24.85
C ARG A 115 3.08 15.90 24.24
N LYS A 116 3.71 15.83 23.06
CA LYS A 116 3.58 16.91 22.07
C LYS A 116 2.08 17.04 21.83
N ALA A 117 1.59 18.29 21.76
CA ALA A 117 0.22 18.66 21.43
C ALA A 117 -0.50 17.57 20.62
N LYS A 118 -1.70 17.19 21.08
CA LYS A 118 -2.67 16.28 20.43
C LYS A 118 -2.29 16.12 18.95
N PRO A 119 -1.65 15.01 18.54
CA PRO A 119 -1.20 14.88 17.15
C PRO A 119 -2.43 15.15 16.30
N ALA A 120 -2.29 16.06 15.34
CA ALA A 120 -3.32 16.37 14.35
C ALA A 120 -4.02 15.05 13.98
N ALA A 121 -5.36 15.08 14.00
CA ALA A 121 -6.20 13.90 13.87
C ALA A 121 -5.53 12.90 12.92
N ARG A 122 -5.24 11.68 13.41
CA ARG A 122 -4.57 10.65 12.61
C ARG A 122 -5.27 10.66 11.26
N PRO A 123 -4.55 10.84 10.14
CA PRO A 123 -5.18 10.78 8.83
C PRO A 123 -5.97 9.47 8.79
N PRO A 124 -7.20 9.50 8.24
CA PRO A 124 -8.05 8.32 8.22
C PRO A 124 -7.24 7.14 7.69
N PRO A 125 -7.36 5.95 8.30
CA PRO A 125 -6.60 4.79 7.85
C PRO A 125 -6.84 4.64 6.35
N ARG A 126 -5.78 4.65 5.55
CA ARG A 126 -5.89 4.42 4.12
C ARG A 126 -6.51 3.03 3.93
N THR A 127 -7.73 2.96 3.43
CA THR A 127 -8.45 1.70 3.18
C THR A 127 -8.45 1.44 1.68
N ASP A 128 -7.42 0.75 1.21
CA ASP A 128 -7.45 0.09 -0.11
C ASP A 128 -7.68 -1.41 0.13
N PRO A 129 -8.67 -2.04 -0.53
CA PRO A 129 -9.01 -3.45 -0.30
C PRO A 129 -7.89 -4.42 -0.69
N TYR A 130 -7.01 -4.03 -1.62
CA TYR A 130 -5.87 -4.82 -2.08
C TYR A 130 -4.64 -4.63 -1.20
N ILE A 131 -4.55 -3.50 -0.49
CA ILE A 131 -3.40 -3.14 0.34
C ILE A 131 -3.73 -3.39 1.81
N LYS A 132 -3.57 -4.63 2.27
CA LYS A 132 -3.82 -5.01 3.67
C LYS A 132 -2.82 -4.34 4.64
N ARG A 133 -1.70 -5.00 4.91
CA ARG A 133 -0.62 -4.50 5.80
C ARG A 133 0.73 -4.40 5.09
N SER A 134 0.76 -4.69 3.79
CA SER A 134 1.99 -4.67 3.03
C SER A 134 2.47 -3.25 2.75
N LYS A 135 3.66 -2.93 3.27
CA LYS A 135 4.35 -1.67 2.93
C LYS A 135 4.81 -1.66 1.47
N ALA A 136 5.13 -2.82 0.89
CA ALA A 136 5.57 -2.91 -0.49
C ALA A 136 4.42 -2.55 -1.45
N LEU A 137 3.21 -3.08 -1.21
CA LEU A 137 2.03 -2.71 -2.00
C LEU A 137 1.69 -1.23 -1.88
N TRP A 138 1.83 -0.61 -0.70
CA TRP A 138 1.66 0.84 -0.56
C TRP A 138 2.65 1.63 -1.43
N ASN A 139 3.92 1.21 -1.47
CA ASN A 139 4.92 1.88 -2.30
C ASN A 139 4.65 1.71 -3.79
N ILE A 140 4.14 0.54 -4.22
CA ILE A 140 3.78 0.27 -5.61
C ILE A 140 2.51 1.06 -6.00
N HIS A 141 1.50 1.10 -5.13
CA HIS A 141 0.31 1.91 -5.31
C HIS A 141 0.65 3.39 -5.49
N ASP A 142 1.48 3.94 -4.59
CA ASP A 142 1.85 5.36 -4.63
C ASP A 142 2.78 5.71 -5.81
N SER A 143 3.32 4.72 -6.54
CA SER A 143 4.19 4.94 -7.71
C SER A 143 3.48 4.88 -9.06
N MET A 144 2.18 4.54 -9.10
CA MET A 144 1.42 4.43 -10.35
C MET A 144 0.06 5.17 -10.28
N PRO A 145 -0.54 5.53 -11.42
CA PRO A 145 -1.88 6.11 -11.44
C PRO A 145 -2.93 5.18 -10.82
N THR A 146 -3.92 5.75 -10.13
CA THR A 146 -4.97 4.98 -9.43
C THR A 146 -5.78 4.08 -10.37
N TRP A 147 -6.07 4.52 -11.59
CA TRP A 147 -6.79 3.70 -12.57
C TRP A 147 -5.98 2.45 -12.96
N LEU A 148 -4.66 2.58 -13.11
CA LEU A 148 -3.77 1.49 -13.49
C LEU A 148 -3.63 0.49 -12.35
N TRP A 149 -3.47 0.98 -11.12
CA TRP A 149 -3.49 0.16 -9.92
C TRP A 149 -4.76 -0.71 -9.86
N LYS A 150 -5.93 -0.09 -10.07
CA LYS A 150 -7.21 -0.79 -10.08
C LYS A 150 -7.27 -1.84 -11.19
N ALA A 151 -6.94 -1.47 -12.42
CA ALA A 151 -6.98 -2.36 -13.58
C ALA A 151 -6.07 -3.60 -13.40
N LEU A 152 -4.82 -3.40 -12.94
CA LEU A 152 -3.91 -4.51 -12.68
C LEU A 152 -4.44 -5.46 -11.60
N ASN A 153 -5.02 -4.93 -10.52
CA ASN A 153 -5.59 -5.78 -9.47
C ASN A 153 -6.81 -6.56 -9.95
N GLU A 154 -7.70 -5.94 -10.73
CA GLU A 154 -8.85 -6.60 -11.36
C GLU A 154 -8.40 -7.70 -12.32
N THR A 155 -7.31 -7.50 -13.08
CA THR A 155 -6.73 -8.56 -13.93
C THR A 155 -6.24 -9.75 -13.12
N LEU A 156 -5.59 -9.52 -11.97
CA LEU A 156 -5.15 -10.61 -11.09
C LEU A 156 -6.34 -11.36 -10.48
N ASP A 157 -7.41 -10.65 -10.09
CA ASP A 157 -8.64 -11.25 -9.56
C ASP A 157 -9.37 -12.07 -10.63
N PHE A 158 -9.42 -11.57 -11.87
CA PHE A 158 -9.96 -12.30 -13.01
C PHE A 158 -9.18 -13.60 -13.25
N ASN A 159 -7.84 -13.55 -13.25
CA ASN A 159 -7.00 -14.73 -13.39
C ASN A 159 -7.27 -15.81 -12.32
N ASP A 160 -7.45 -15.40 -11.06
CA ASP A 160 -7.80 -16.30 -9.96
C ASP A 160 -9.18 -16.94 -10.19
N THR A 161 -10.14 -16.17 -10.69
CA THR A 161 -11.51 -16.63 -10.99
C THR A 161 -11.54 -17.59 -12.19
N SER A 162 -10.86 -17.26 -13.29
CA SER A 162 -10.79 -18.11 -14.48
C SER A 162 -10.04 -19.42 -14.23
N ALA A 163 -9.03 -19.42 -13.35
CA ALA A 163 -8.36 -20.64 -12.92
C ALA A 163 -9.32 -21.57 -12.15
N ALA A 164 -10.16 -21.01 -11.28
CA ALA A 164 -11.17 -21.77 -10.54
C ALA A 164 -12.23 -22.38 -11.47
N LEU A 165 -12.73 -21.62 -12.46
CA LEU A 165 -13.72 -22.10 -13.43
C LEU A 165 -13.20 -23.27 -14.28
N ARG A 166 -11.96 -23.19 -14.77
CA ARG A 166 -11.33 -24.28 -15.53
C ARG A 166 -11.18 -25.56 -14.71
N SER A 167 -11.04 -25.43 -13.39
CA SER A 167 -10.92 -26.58 -12.49
C SER A 167 -12.25 -27.19 -12.05
N ALA A 168 -13.38 -26.52 -12.26
CA ALA A 168 -14.68 -27.02 -11.80
C ALA A 168 -15.07 -28.38 -12.44
N ASN A 169 -14.44 -28.72 -13.57
CA ASN A 169 -14.57 -30.03 -14.22
C ASN A 169 -13.69 -31.14 -13.59
N GLY A 170 -12.93 -30.83 -12.52
CA GLY A 170 -12.06 -31.77 -11.80
C GLY A 170 -12.25 -31.71 -10.28
N THR A 171 -12.09 -32.85 -9.62
CA THR A 171 -12.37 -33.03 -8.17
C THR A 171 -11.44 -32.26 -7.21
N LYS A 172 -10.47 -31.48 -7.71
CA LYS A 172 -9.51 -30.76 -6.87
C LYS A 172 -9.87 -29.28 -6.78
N LYS A 173 -10.05 -28.78 -5.55
CA LYS A 173 -10.17 -27.33 -5.28
C LYS A 173 -8.86 -26.64 -5.69
N VAL A 174 -8.88 -25.86 -6.77
CA VAL A 174 -7.76 -24.99 -7.14
C VAL A 174 -7.74 -23.79 -6.19
N LYS A 175 -6.59 -23.58 -5.55
CA LYS A 175 -6.38 -22.38 -4.72
C LYS A 175 -6.18 -21.17 -5.65
N PRO A 176 -6.72 -19.99 -5.31
CA PRO A 176 -6.42 -18.77 -6.03
C PRO A 176 -4.91 -18.56 -6.09
N GLN A 177 -4.42 -18.17 -7.26
CA GLN A 177 -3.00 -17.98 -7.48
C GLN A 177 -2.47 -16.79 -6.68
N PHE A 178 -3.22 -15.68 -6.58
CA PHE A 178 -2.80 -14.44 -5.90
C PHE A 178 -3.46 -14.25 -4.53
N ASP A 179 -3.69 -15.36 -3.82
CA ASP A 179 -4.30 -15.43 -2.49
C ASP A 179 -3.51 -14.74 -1.36
N THR A 180 -2.22 -14.48 -1.59
CA THR A 180 -1.32 -13.88 -0.60
C THR A 180 -0.77 -12.54 -1.08
N ASP A 181 -0.62 -11.61 -0.14
CA ASP A 181 -0.06 -10.28 -0.40
C ASP A 181 1.31 -10.39 -1.08
N LYS A 182 2.15 -11.37 -0.70
CA LYS A 182 3.48 -11.58 -1.28
C LYS A 182 3.46 -11.95 -2.77
N LYS A 183 2.53 -12.79 -3.22
CA LYS A 183 2.44 -13.16 -4.65
C LYS A 183 1.91 -12.00 -5.48
N ARG A 184 0.93 -11.27 -4.95
CA ARG A 184 0.40 -10.05 -5.56
C ARG A 184 1.44 -8.94 -5.63
N GLU A 185 2.23 -8.77 -4.57
CA GLU A 185 3.41 -7.88 -4.54
C GLU A 185 4.39 -8.22 -5.66
N THR A 186 4.77 -9.49 -5.80
CA THR A 186 5.68 -9.92 -6.88
C THR A 186 5.10 -9.58 -8.25
N ALA A 187 3.84 -9.91 -8.51
CA ALA A 187 3.21 -9.64 -9.80
C ALA A 187 3.13 -8.13 -10.11
N LEU A 188 2.70 -7.31 -9.16
CA LEU A 188 2.59 -5.85 -9.36
C LEU A 188 3.96 -5.16 -9.42
N LEU A 189 4.96 -5.69 -8.71
CA LEU A 189 6.34 -5.23 -8.84
C LEU A 189 6.85 -5.50 -10.26
N ILE A 190 6.59 -6.69 -10.82
CA ILE A 190 6.91 -7.00 -12.22
C ILE A 190 6.19 -6.01 -13.14
N ALA A 191 4.89 -5.73 -12.94
CA ALA A 191 4.15 -4.74 -13.74
C ALA A 191 4.87 -3.39 -13.79
N SER A 192 5.26 -2.86 -12.62
CA SER A 192 6.01 -1.60 -12.50
C SER A 192 7.37 -1.61 -13.20
N GLN A 193 7.94 -2.79 -13.43
CA GLN A 193 9.26 -3.00 -14.03
C GLN A 193 9.21 -3.49 -15.48
N THR A 194 8.09 -3.95 -16.02
CA THR A 194 8.04 -4.55 -17.36
C THR A 194 7.12 -3.82 -18.30
N LEU A 195 6.05 -3.18 -17.81
CA LEU A 195 5.16 -2.41 -18.67
C LEU A 195 5.93 -1.19 -19.21
N PRO A 196 6.18 -1.11 -20.53
CA PRO A 196 7.06 -0.09 -21.11
C PRO A 196 6.63 1.33 -20.76
N MET A 197 5.32 1.58 -20.80
CA MET A 197 4.73 2.89 -20.51
C MET A 197 4.83 3.31 -19.04
N LEU A 198 5.00 2.35 -18.11
CA LEU A 198 5.30 2.66 -16.70
C LEU A 198 6.75 3.11 -16.52
N LYS A 199 7.69 2.54 -17.27
CA LYS A 199 9.11 2.95 -17.23
C LYS A 199 9.32 4.36 -17.77
N SER A 200 8.65 4.68 -18.88
CA SER A 200 8.77 5.99 -19.51
C SER A 200 7.87 7.05 -18.86
N ARG A 201 7.03 6.67 -17.88
CA ARG A 201 5.94 7.52 -17.34
C ARG A 201 5.00 8.05 -18.43
N GLU A 202 4.89 7.32 -19.54
CA GLU A 202 4.15 7.75 -20.73
C GLU A 202 2.71 7.27 -20.75
N TYR A 203 2.27 6.45 -19.78
CA TYR A 203 0.82 6.28 -19.60
C TYR A 203 0.24 7.67 -19.43
N ALA A 204 -0.46 8.11 -20.48
CA ALA A 204 -1.00 9.45 -20.52
C ALA A 204 -1.88 9.66 -19.29
N LEU A 205 -2.00 10.89 -18.82
CA LEU A 205 -3.05 11.17 -17.86
C LEU A 205 -4.37 10.87 -18.55
N ARG A 206 -5.13 9.93 -17.97
CA ARG A 206 -6.48 9.61 -18.43
C ARG A 206 -7.34 10.85 -18.15
N PRO A 207 -7.96 11.47 -19.17
CA PRO A 207 -8.91 12.54 -18.95
C PRO A 207 -10.01 12.07 -17.99
N GLU A 208 -10.33 12.89 -16.98
CA GLU A 208 -11.43 12.57 -16.05
C GLU A 208 -12.79 12.69 -16.76
N ASP A 209 -12.89 13.63 -17.70
CA ASP A 209 -14.09 13.88 -18.47
C ASP A 209 -14.06 13.16 -19.83
N THR A 210 -15.20 12.59 -20.22
CA THR A 210 -15.41 12.08 -21.57
C THR A 210 -15.52 13.23 -22.57
N LEU A 211 -15.20 12.95 -23.85
CA LEU A 211 -15.37 13.98 -24.87
C LEU A 211 -16.83 14.44 -24.94
N PRO A 212 -17.11 15.76 -24.89
CA PRO A 212 -18.47 16.24 -25.03
C PRO A 212 -18.97 15.92 -26.44
N ALA A 213 -20.24 15.54 -26.55
CA ALA A 213 -20.86 15.14 -27.81
C ALA A 213 -20.71 16.23 -28.88
N SER A 214 -20.44 15.79 -30.10
CA SER A 214 -20.33 16.61 -31.31
C SER A 214 -20.38 15.68 -32.51
N PRO A 215 -20.77 16.15 -33.71
CA PRO A 215 -20.92 15.26 -34.86
C PRO A 215 -19.69 14.39 -35.17
N THR A 216 -18.46 14.90 -34.98
CA THR A 216 -17.23 14.13 -35.21
C THR A 216 -16.95 13.10 -34.10
N VAL A 217 -17.21 13.46 -32.84
CA VAL A 217 -17.08 12.55 -31.69
C VAL A 217 -18.14 11.45 -31.75
N ASP A 218 -19.37 11.77 -32.15
CA ASP A 218 -20.46 10.80 -32.30
C ASP A 218 -20.15 9.83 -33.46
N ALA A 219 -19.54 10.32 -34.54
CA ALA A 219 -19.05 9.46 -35.62
C ALA A 219 -17.91 8.53 -35.16
N LEU A 220 -16.97 9.01 -34.34
CA LEU A 220 -15.95 8.15 -33.73
C LEU A 220 -16.59 7.06 -32.87
N ARG A 221 -17.53 7.43 -32.00
CA ARG A 221 -18.22 6.48 -31.13
C ARG A 221 -19.06 5.46 -31.90
N ALA A 222 -19.66 5.85 -33.02
CA ALA A 222 -20.36 4.92 -33.91
C ALA A 222 -19.41 3.89 -34.53
N VAL A 223 -18.20 4.29 -34.93
CA VAL A 223 -17.18 3.33 -35.40
C VAL A 223 -16.73 2.42 -34.26
N LEU A 224 -16.48 2.96 -33.06
CA LEU A 224 -16.08 2.18 -31.90
C LEU A 224 -17.16 1.22 -31.41
N SER A 225 -18.45 1.55 -31.55
CA SER A 225 -19.54 0.62 -31.21
C SER A 225 -19.64 -0.55 -32.19
N ASP A 226 -19.12 -0.39 -33.40
CA ASP A 226 -19.01 -1.44 -34.41
C ASP A 226 -17.68 -2.23 -34.29
N ALA A 227 -16.95 -2.08 -33.18
CA ALA A 227 -15.66 -2.72 -32.97
C ALA A 227 -15.79 -4.26 -32.99
N PRO A 228 -15.00 -4.96 -33.82
CA PRO A 228 -14.97 -6.41 -33.84
C PRO A 228 -14.53 -7.01 -32.49
N GLU A 229 -15.25 -8.05 -32.04
CA GLU A 229 -14.99 -8.81 -30.81
C GLU A 229 -14.15 -10.06 -31.09
N LEU A 230 -13.32 -10.45 -30.12
CA LEU A 230 -12.58 -11.71 -30.18
C LEU A 230 -13.51 -12.92 -30.32
N PRO A 231 -13.20 -13.87 -31.22
CA PRO A 231 -13.94 -15.12 -31.28
C PRO A 231 -13.70 -15.95 -30.02
N GLN A 232 -14.74 -16.69 -29.60
CA GLN A 232 -14.66 -17.58 -28.42
C GLN A 232 -13.63 -18.70 -28.59
N ALA A 233 -13.40 -19.15 -29.83
CA ALA A 233 -12.45 -20.22 -30.15
C ALA A 233 -11.15 -19.63 -30.72
N ALA A 234 -10.01 -20.02 -30.12
CA ALA A 234 -8.72 -19.59 -30.62
C ALA A 234 -8.42 -20.14 -32.01
N GLY A 235 -8.00 -19.25 -32.91
CA GLY A 235 -7.74 -19.55 -34.32
C GLY A 235 -8.98 -19.51 -35.22
N ALA A 236 -10.18 -19.23 -34.68
CA ALA A 236 -11.35 -19.02 -35.52
C ALA A 236 -11.24 -17.68 -36.26
N ASP A 237 -11.71 -17.68 -37.51
CA ASP A 237 -11.89 -16.46 -38.29
C ASP A 237 -13.05 -15.64 -37.72
N ALA A 238 -12.89 -14.32 -37.70
CA ALA A 238 -13.90 -13.38 -37.25
C ALA A 238 -13.92 -12.18 -38.21
N GLN A 239 -15.13 -11.77 -38.62
CA GLN A 239 -15.28 -10.61 -39.49
C GLN A 239 -14.76 -9.35 -38.79
N GLY A 240 -13.94 -8.56 -39.47
CA GLY A 240 -13.33 -7.35 -38.88
C GLY A 240 -12.00 -7.60 -38.16
N LEU A 241 -11.52 -8.85 -38.09
CA LEU A 241 -10.27 -9.21 -37.43
C LEU A 241 -9.32 -9.95 -38.37
N ASP A 242 -8.06 -9.54 -38.37
CA ASP A 242 -6.96 -10.32 -38.92
C ASP A 242 -6.43 -11.30 -37.86
N VAL A 243 -6.23 -12.56 -38.26
CA VAL A 243 -5.64 -13.60 -37.41
C VAL A 243 -4.26 -14.01 -37.92
N HIS A 244 -3.27 -13.97 -37.03
CA HIS A 244 -1.89 -14.35 -37.32
C HIS A 244 -1.46 -15.49 -36.40
N GLN A 245 -0.71 -16.45 -36.95
CA GLN A 245 -0.13 -17.52 -36.16
C GLN A 245 1.32 -17.18 -35.79
N ARG A 246 1.68 -17.32 -34.52
CA ARG A 246 3.07 -17.20 -34.08
C ARG A 246 3.48 -18.38 -33.18
N PRO A 247 4.76 -18.79 -33.17
CA PRO A 247 5.24 -19.75 -32.19
C PRO A 247 5.02 -19.22 -30.76
N SER A 248 4.53 -20.07 -29.86
CA SER A 248 4.35 -19.68 -28.46
C SER A 248 5.69 -19.40 -27.80
N THR A 249 5.79 -18.28 -27.09
CA THR A 249 7.04 -17.85 -26.45
C THR A 249 7.38 -18.70 -25.21
N GLY A 250 6.38 -19.32 -24.58
CA GLY A 250 6.54 -20.11 -23.35
C GLY A 250 6.47 -21.63 -23.55
N ASN A 251 5.96 -22.11 -24.69
CA ASN A 251 5.73 -23.53 -24.93
C ASN A 251 6.16 -23.92 -26.35
N PRO A 252 7.42 -24.40 -26.53
CA PRO A 252 7.90 -24.84 -27.83
C PRO A 252 6.94 -25.87 -28.45
N GLY A 253 6.53 -25.63 -29.70
CA GLY A 253 5.59 -26.49 -30.42
C GLY A 253 4.11 -26.13 -30.27
N ARG A 254 3.75 -25.14 -29.44
CA ARG A 254 2.41 -24.54 -29.47
C ARG A 254 2.38 -23.31 -30.37
N VAL A 255 1.23 -23.11 -31.00
CA VAL A 255 0.92 -21.91 -31.79
C VAL A 255 0.07 -20.97 -30.93
N GLU A 256 0.44 -19.70 -30.89
CA GLU A 256 -0.37 -18.61 -30.38
C GLU A 256 -1.06 -17.91 -31.54
N TYR A 257 -2.35 -17.64 -31.39
CA TYR A 257 -3.13 -16.88 -32.36
C TYR A 257 -3.16 -15.42 -31.94
N VAL A 258 -2.71 -14.56 -32.83
CA VAL A 258 -2.65 -13.13 -32.65
C VAL A 258 -3.79 -12.48 -33.41
N TYR A 259 -4.66 -11.77 -32.71
CA TYR A 259 -5.75 -11.03 -33.33
C TYR A 259 -5.47 -9.53 -33.34
N GLU A 260 -5.84 -8.89 -34.44
CA GLU A 260 -5.80 -7.44 -34.64
C GLU A 260 -7.06 -7.01 -35.37
N TRP A 261 -7.52 -5.76 -35.19
CA TRP A 261 -8.53 -5.20 -36.08
C TRP A 261 -8.01 -5.17 -37.52
N ASP A 262 -8.84 -5.57 -38.48
CA ASP A 262 -8.46 -5.60 -39.88
C ASP A 262 -8.25 -4.19 -40.45
N ASP A 263 -7.63 -4.15 -41.62
CA ASP A 263 -7.29 -2.90 -42.29
C ASP A 263 -8.52 -2.05 -42.65
N GLU A 264 -9.67 -2.68 -42.94
CA GLU A 264 -10.91 -1.97 -43.29
C GLU A 264 -11.52 -1.25 -42.08
N TYR A 265 -11.61 -1.92 -40.93
CA TYR A 265 -12.05 -1.29 -39.69
C TYR A 265 -11.08 -0.20 -39.25
N LEU A 266 -9.77 -0.46 -39.31
CA LEU A 266 -8.75 0.52 -38.95
C LEU A 266 -8.85 1.78 -39.81
N ASP A 267 -9.10 1.67 -41.12
CA ASP A 267 -9.27 2.83 -42.00
C ASP A 267 -10.48 3.69 -41.62
N ARG A 268 -11.63 3.06 -41.27
CA ARG A 268 -12.82 3.78 -40.77
C ARG A 268 -12.53 4.49 -39.46
N LEU A 269 -11.88 3.79 -38.53
CA LEU A 269 -11.50 4.34 -37.23
C LEU A 269 -10.53 5.52 -37.39
N TRP A 270 -9.55 5.39 -38.26
CA TRP A 270 -8.58 6.44 -38.55
C TRP A 270 -9.21 7.71 -39.07
N TYR A 271 -10.12 7.55 -40.04
CA TYR A 271 -10.84 8.68 -40.59
C TYR A 271 -11.63 9.42 -39.51
N ALA A 272 -12.32 8.69 -38.63
CA ALA A 272 -13.10 9.28 -37.54
C ALA A 272 -12.22 10.02 -36.51
N ILE A 273 -11.11 9.42 -36.07
CA ILE A 273 -10.12 10.07 -35.19
C ILE A 273 -9.58 11.34 -35.84
N ALA A 274 -9.19 11.30 -37.12
CA ALA A 274 -8.65 12.46 -37.83
C ALA A 274 -9.66 13.62 -37.89
N CYS A 275 -10.96 13.34 -38.02
CA CYS A 275 -12.00 14.35 -37.93
C CYS A 275 -12.07 14.99 -36.53
N VAL A 276 -12.03 14.19 -35.45
CA VAL A 276 -12.02 14.69 -34.07
C VAL A 276 -10.80 15.59 -33.82
N VAL A 277 -9.62 15.16 -34.28
CA VAL A 277 -8.39 15.93 -34.12
C VAL A 277 -8.41 17.22 -34.93
N ARG A 278 -8.95 17.20 -36.15
CA ARG A 278 -9.10 18.43 -36.95
C ARG A 278 -9.99 19.46 -36.26
N GLU A 279 -11.04 19.00 -35.58
CA GLU A 279 -11.97 19.86 -34.86
C GLU A 279 -11.38 20.38 -33.53
N ARG A 280 -10.67 19.52 -32.78
CA ARG A 280 -10.31 19.77 -31.37
C ARG A 280 -8.81 19.80 -31.06
N GLY A 281 -7.97 19.60 -32.07
CA GLY A 281 -6.51 19.59 -31.93
C GLY A 281 -5.97 18.50 -31.00
N ALA A 282 -4.96 18.86 -30.21
CA ALA A 282 -4.25 17.93 -29.33
C ALA A 282 -5.12 17.37 -28.19
N GLU A 283 -6.08 18.16 -27.68
CA GLU A 283 -7.03 17.71 -26.66
C GLU A 283 -7.97 16.63 -27.23
N GLY A 284 -8.45 16.83 -28.46
CA GLY A 284 -9.23 15.85 -29.20
C GLY A 284 -8.49 14.52 -29.35
N TRP A 285 -7.22 14.56 -29.75
CA TRP A 285 -6.38 13.36 -29.83
C TRP A 285 -6.20 12.69 -28.47
N ALA A 286 -5.85 13.48 -27.44
CA ALA A 286 -5.54 12.97 -26.12
C ALA A 286 -6.70 12.18 -25.51
N ALA A 287 -7.95 12.61 -25.73
CA ALA A 287 -9.13 11.91 -25.25
C ALA A 287 -9.60 10.80 -26.20
N ALA A 288 -9.56 11.02 -27.52
CA ALA A 288 -9.97 10.00 -28.50
C ALA A 288 -9.15 8.71 -28.35
N ARG A 289 -7.83 8.81 -28.14
CA ARG A 289 -6.98 7.62 -27.96
C ARG A 289 -7.31 6.81 -26.70
N TRP A 290 -7.89 7.43 -25.68
CA TRP A 290 -8.38 6.73 -24.49
C TRP A 290 -9.69 6.00 -24.78
N GLU A 291 -10.62 6.60 -25.52
CA GLU A 291 -11.84 5.88 -25.98
C GLU A 291 -11.45 4.68 -26.85
N VAL A 292 -10.47 4.84 -27.76
CA VAL A 292 -9.95 3.72 -28.58
C VAL A 292 -9.27 2.66 -27.72
N TYR A 293 -8.45 3.06 -26.74
CA TYR A 293 -7.81 2.14 -25.80
C TYR A 293 -8.84 1.30 -25.06
N ASP A 294 -9.87 1.94 -24.49
CA ASP A 294 -10.92 1.27 -23.72
C ASP A 294 -11.69 0.27 -24.60
N THR A 295 -12.10 0.67 -25.80
CA THR A 295 -12.77 -0.23 -26.77
C THR A 295 -11.86 -1.39 -27.18
N CYS A 296 -10.59 -1.13 -27.49
CA CYS A 296 -9.63 -2.19 -27.83
C CYS A 296 -9.40 -3.15 -26.65
N ALA A 297 -9.39 -2.64 -25.42
CA ALA A 297 -9.22 -3.42 -24.21
C ALA A 297 -10.43 -4.32 -23.93
N GLU A 298 -11.63 -3.84 -24.26
CA GLU A 298 -12.90 -4.55 -24.11
C GLU A 298 -13.12 -5.61 -25.20
N THR A 299 -12.99 -5.25 -26.48
CA THR A 299 -13.36 -6.15 -27.59
C THR A 299 -12.24 -7.09 -28.01
N ILE A 300 -10.99 -6.65 -27.93
CA ILE A 300 -9.83 -7.50 -28.14
C ILE A 300 -9.28 -7.97 -26.79
N ARG A 301 -8.43 -7.15 -26.14
CA ARG A 301 -7.86 -7.51 -24.84
C ARG A 301 -7.12 -6.35 -24.21
N GLY A 302 -7.46 -6.05 -22.96
CA GLY A 302 -6.70 -5.13 -22.11
C GLY A 302 -5.52 -5.82 -21.42
N PHE A 303 -5.31 -5.48 -20.15
CA PHE A 303 -4.29 -6.11 -19.32
C PHE A 303 -4.46 -7.62 -19.24
N GLY A 304 -3.34 -8.31 -19.41
CA GLY A 304 -3.20 -9.74 -19.17
C GLY A 304 -1.97 -10.02 -18.32
N PHE A 305 -2.09 -11.02 -17.45
CA PHE A 305 -0.94 -11.56 -16.73
C PHE A 305 -0.79 -13.04 -17.06
N HIS A 306 0.33 -13.40 -17.69
CA HIS A 306 0.69 -14.78 -17.97
C HIS A 306 1.62 -15.30 -16.87
N SER A 307 1.08 -16.14 -15.99
CA SER A 307 1.85 -16.78 -14.93
C SER A 307 2.90 -17.73 -15.49
N THR A 308 4.15 -17.60 -15.04
CA THR A 308 5.24 -18.53 -15.36
C THR A 308 5.61 -19.44 -14.18
N GLY A 309 5.00 -19.26 -13.00
CA GLY A 309 5.28 -20.07 -11.82
C GLY A 309 4.36 -19.81 -10.61
N GLU A 310 4.54 -20.57 -9.53
CA GLU A 310 3.65 -20.55 -8.36
C GLU A 310 3.85 -19.33 -7.42
N LYS A 311 4.93 -18.58 -7.58
CA LYS A 311 5.35 -17.49 -6.66
C LYS A 311 4.84 -16.10 -7.07
N GLY A 312 3.85 -16.03 -7.95
CA GLY A 312 3.38 -14.78 -8.54
C GLY A 312 4.33 -14.21 -9.60
N GLU A 313 5.21 -15.07 -10.14
CA GLU A 313 6.08 -14.74 -11.27
C GLU A 313 5.30 -14.90 -12.57
N GLY A 314 5.56 -14.00 -13.52
CA GLY A 314 4.89 -14.01 -14.80
C GLY A 314 5.24 -12.81 -15.65
N ILE A 315 4.50 -12.65 -16.74
CA ILE A 315 4.70 -11.59 -17.73
C ILE A 315 3.40 -10.80 -17.84
N TRP A 316 3.49 -9.49 -17.67
CA TRP A 316 2.40 -8.57 -17.98
C TRP A 316 2.37 -8.24 -19.46
N SER A 317 1.17 -8.14 -20.00
CA SER A 317 0.90 -7.67 -21.36
C SER A 317 -0.26 -6.67 -21.33
N ASP A 318 -0.11 -5.56 -22.04
CA ASP A 318 -1.18 -4.60 -22.31
C ASP A 318 -1.12 -4.24 -23.79
N PRO A 319 -1.71 -5.04 -24.67
CA PRO A 319 -1.64 -4.79 -26.11
C PRO A 319 -2.28 -3.46 -26.49
N ALA A 320 -3.39 -3.10 -25.83
CA ALA A 320 -4.10 -1.85 -26.05
C ALA A 320 -3.22 -0.61 -25.77
N ALA A 321 -2.21 -0.72 -24.91
CA ALA A 321 -1.29 0.38 -24.56
C ALA A 321 -0.67 1.09 -25.76
N LYS A 322 -0.51 0.39 -26.89
CA LYS A 322 0.01 0.95 -28.15
C LYS A 322 -0.78 2.18 -28.62
N TRP A 323 -2.09 2.22 -28.36
CA TRP A 323 -2.94 3.37 -28.69
C TRP A 323 -2.63 4.61 -27.85
N LEU A 324 -1.99 4.44 -26.69
CA LEU A 324 -1.63 5.52 -25.78
C LEU A 324 -0.26 6.12 -26.08
N GLU A 325 0.57 5.48 -26.91
CA GLU A 325 1.92 5.93 -27.23
C GLU A 325 1.91 7.33 -27.88
N GLY A 326 2.75 8.23 -27.36
CA GLY A 326 2.75 9.65 -27.74
C GLY A 326 3.30 9.94 -29.15
N GLY A 327 3.96 8.97 -29.79
CA GLY A 327 4.60 9.14 -31.10
C GLY A 327 3.65 9.58 -32.22
N PHE A 328 2.35 9.42 -32.01
CA PHE A 328 1.33 9.65 -33.01
C PHE A 328 1.06 11.14 -33.30
N ALA A 329 1.10 12.01 -32.29
CA ALA A 329 0.98 13.45 -32.51
C ALA A 329 2.13 13.99 -33.40
N SER A 330 3.29 13.34 -33.33
CA SER A 330 4.50 13.72 -34.06
C SER A 330 4.56 13.18 -35.48
N SER A 331 3.81 12.13 -35.82
CA SER A 331 3.85 11.48 -37.15
C SER A 331 2.90 12.11 -38.17
N GLY A 332 2.08 13.09 -37.74
CA GLY A 332 1.09 13.72 -38.61
C GLY A 332 -0.03 12.77 -39.03
N PHE A 333 -0.40 11.82 -38.16
CA PHE A 333 -1.53 10.90 -38.36
C PHE A 333 -1.38 9.94 -39.55
N LYS A 334 -0.14 9.58 -39.91
CA LYS A 334 0.10 8.59 -40.97
C LYS A 334 -0.20 7.17 -40.47
N ARG A 335 -0.99 6.42 -41.24
CA ARG A 335 -1.37 5.00 -40.99
C ARG A 335 -0.17 4.11 -40.67
N GLU A 336 0.93 4.32 -41.39
CA GLU A 336 2.17 3.53 -41.26
C GLU A 336 2.91 3.73 -39.92
N ALA A 337 2.57 4.76 -39.15
CA ALA A 337 3.23 5.05 -37.88
C ALA A 337 2.69 4.23 -36.70
N ILE A 338 1.63 3.44 -36.92
CA ILE A 338 1.00 2.62 -35.88
C ILE A 338 1.53 1.20 -36.01
N THR A 339 2.19 0.74 -34.96
CA THR A 339 2.56 -0.67 -34.84
C THR A 339 1.28 -1.43 -34.51
N ARG A 340 0.85 -2.34 -35.40
CA ARG A 340 -0.42 -3.08 -35.23
C ARG A 340 -0.52 -3.76 -33.85
N VAL A 341 -1.72 -3.76 -33.26
CA VAL A 341 -1.97 -4.27 -31.89
C VAL A 341 -2.16 -5.78 -31.87
N GLN A 342 -1.05 -6.49 -31.67
CA GLN A 342 -1.02 -7.94 -31.61
C GLN A 342 -1.46 -8.50 -30.24
N VAL A 343 -2.56 -9.27 -30.19
CA VAL A 343 -3.01 -9.99 -28.98
C VAL A 343 -2.91 -11.50 -29.13
N ALA A 344 -2.03 -12.16 -28.37
CA ALA A 344 -1.95 -13.62 -28.37
C ALA A 344 -3.02 -14.30 -27.50
N MET A 345 -3.75 -15.23 -28.10
CA MET A 345 -4.56 -16.26 -27.45
C MET A 345 -3.79 -17.59 -27.44
N LEU A 346 -3.74 -18.20 -26.26
CA LEU A 346 -3.18 -19.53 -26.04
C LEU A 346 -4.31 -20.56 -26.06
N LEU A 347 -4.10 -21.65 -26.81
CA LEU A 347 -4.89 -22.88 -26.72
C LEU A 347 -4.62 -23.64 -25.42
#